data_AF-A0A928XTJ4-F1
#
_entry.id   AF-A0A928XTJ4-F1
#
_cell.length_a   1.000
_cell.length_b   1.000
_cell.length_c   1.000
_cell.angle_alpha   90.00
_cell.angle_beta   90.00
_cell.angle_gamma   90.00
#
_symmetry.space_group_name_H-M   'P 1'
#
loop_
_entity.id
_entity.type
_entity.pdbx_description
1 polymer ?
#
loop_
_entity_poly.entity_id
_entity_poly.type
_entity_poly.pdbx_seq_one_letter_code
_entity_poly.pdbx_strand_id
1 'polypeptide(L)'
;MRGLFIITAFLQPALAGAELSFNRDIRPILSENCFACHGPDEKGRKAKLRLDVGGADFDEVLRRVTSTDPEELMPPPESHKKPLTSAQSATLRQWIAGGAKYQKHWAFEPLHKAAGDLDSIVEAALKKRGLDFAPEAPPETLLRRVSLDLTGLPPTDAMLTRPYETVVDELLASKHFGEHLAVAWLDAARYADTNGYFGDKPRQMWLWRDWVIDAFNANMPFDQFSIEQLAGDLLPDATVKQRIATGFNRNHMANNESGSIDEEFRVEYVVDRVDTTMTTWLGLTAGCAQCHDHKFDPISQREFYQLFAFFNNVPEKGLISADNPPPLLEVPSEQQQRDLAKARAALQAAQKAFDPVHAALKPQIAAWEKNAAQHLPQPPRDAVWHESFDGKVAMTGNASELEPGVRGQAAKFDATQHVESRVKGFNADQPWTIGLWVNAEGSLSCPLSLIEPEGNRRGLELIWQKGRLQVNLVHRWGASAMEVSTIEALSSKAWHHIAVSYDGSQRRQGCASFSMAGRRRSKCGAIPWTAALRTGSRCASAAAIRASVFTA
;
A
#
# COMPACT_ATOMS: atom_id res chain seq x y z
N MET A 1 -60.42 -63.73 54.96
CA MET A 1 -59.66 -63.30 53.77
C MET A 1 -59.34 -61.82 53.91
N ARG A 2 -58.07 -61.43 53.93
CA ARG A 2 -57.60 -60.05 53.73
C ARG A 2 -56.36 -60.14 52.83
N GLY A 3 -56.44 -59.57 51.64
CA GLY A 3 -55.43 -59.75 50.60
C GLY A 3 -54.17 -58.92 50.85
N LEU A 4 -53.01 -59.54 50.73
CA LEU A 4 -51.70 -58.89 50.79
C LEU A 4 -51.31 -58.48 49.37
N PHE A 5 -51.42 -57.20 49.03
CA PHE A 5 -50.90 -56.67 47.76
C PHE A 5 -49.42 -56.32 47.91
N ILE A 6 -48.56 -57.13 47.29
CA ILE A 6 -47.14 -56.82 47.13
C ILE A 6 -47.00 -55.94 45.88
N ILE A 7 -46.60 -54.68 46.07
CA ILE A 7 -46.25 -53.77 44.97
C ILE A 7 -44.77 -53.97 44.65
N THR A 8 -44.48 -54.74 43.60
CA THR A 8 -43.12 -54.92 43.10
C THR A 8 -42.71 -53.67 42.30
N ALA A 9 -42.05 -52.72 42.96
CA ALA A 9 -41.47 -51.56 42.31
C ALA A 9 -40.26 -51.98 41.46
N PHE A 10 -40.46 -52.09 40.13
CA PHE A 10 -39.34 -52.17 39.20
C PHE A 10 -38.60 -50.83 39.17
N LEU A 11 -37.50 -50.73 39.93
CA LEU A 11 -36.47 -49.75 39.63
C LEU A 11 -35.84 -50.13 38.28
N GLN A 12 -36.30 -49.50 37.20
CA GLN A 12 -35.44 -49.34 36.04
C GLN A 12 -34.30 -48.40 36.44
N PRO A 13 -33.02 -48.82 36.35
CA PRO A 13 -31.94 -47.86 36.45
C PRO A 13 -32.04 -46.96 35.22
N ALA A 14 -32.47 -45.72 35.43
CA ALA A 14 -32.31 -44.66 34.46
C ALA A 14 -30.80 -44.37 34.34
N LEU A 15 -30.12 -45.17 33.52
CA LEU A 15 -28.84 -44.84 32.93
C LEU A 15 -29.07 -43.61 32.03
N ALA A 16 -29.09 -42.45 32.67
CA ALA A 16 -28.97 -41.15 32.03
C ALA A 16 -27.53 -41.03 31.49
N GLY A 17 -27.25 -41.81 30.44
CA GLY A 17 -26.06 -41.62 29.63
C GLY A 17 -26.09 -40.18 29.13
N ALA A 18 -25.00 -39.45 29.36
CA ALA A 18 -24.91 -38.04 28.99
C ALA A 18 -25.29 -37.85 27.53
N GLU A 19 -26.09 -36.82 27.21
CA GLU A 19 -26.52 -36.55 25.84
C GLU A 19 -25.29 -36.41 24.93
N LEU A 20 -25.28 -37.21 23.86
CA LEU A 20 -24.17 -37.25 22.92
C LEU A 20 -24.17 -35.96 22.07
N SER A 21 -23.07 -35.23 22.10
CA SER A 21 -22.84 -34.07 21.24
C SER A 21 -22.19 -34.52 19.96
N PHE A 22 -22.70 -34.01 18.83
CA PHE A 22 -22.08 -34.25 17.54
C PHE A 22 -20.61 -33.80 17.53
N ASN A 23 -20.29 -32.59 17.98
CA ASN A 23 -18.91 -32.10 17.97
C ASN A 23 -17.96 -32.88 18.89
N ARG A 24 -18.43 -33.31 20.06
CA ARG A 24 -17.60 -34.01 21.05
C ARG A 24 -17.41 -35.50 20.73
N ASP A 25 -18.50 -36.18 20.36
CA ASP A 25 -18.56 -37.65 20.37
C ASP A 25 -18.64 -38.26 18.96
N ILE A 26 -19.12 -37.52 17.96
CA ILE A 26 -19.45 -38.05 16.62
C ILE A 26 -18.51 -37.53 15.54
N ARG A 27 -18.28 -36.21 15.50
CA ARG A 27 -17.40 -35.55 14.54
C ARG A 27 -15.98 -36.12 14.54
N PRO A 28 -15.34 -36.48 15.69
CA PRO A 28 -14.04 -37.13 15.66
C PRO A 28 -14.07 -38.48 14.92
N ILE A 29 -15.11 -39.29 15.13
CA ILE A 29 -15.29 -40.58 14.45
C ILE A 29 -15.42 -40.38 12.94
N LEU A 30 -16.29 -39.46 12.51
CA LEU A 30 -16.51 -39.17 11.08
C LEU A 30 -15.28 -38.52 10.42
N SER A 31 -14.56 -37.67 11.14
CA SER A 31 -13.34 -37.00 10.64
C SER A 31 -12.18 -37.99 10.47
N GLU A 32 -11.95 -38.85 11.46
CA GLU A 32 -10.92 -39.88 11.41
C GLU A 32 -11.20 -40.90 10.30
N ASN A 33 -12.44 -41.35 10.16
CA ASN A 33 -12.76 -42.52 9.35
C ASN A 33 -13.36 -42.15 7.97
N CYS A 34 -14.27 -41.18 7.88
CA CYS A 34 -15.15 -40.98 6.72
C CYS A 34 -14.83 -39.75 5.85
N PHE A 35 -14.37 -38.63 6.42
CA PHE A 35 -14.21 -37.35 5.69
C PHE A 35 -13.16 -37.39 4.57
N ALA A 36 -12.26 -38.38 4.55
CA ALA A 36 -11.34 -38.58 3.42
C ALA A 36 -12.06 -38.93 2.10
N CYS A 37 -13.24 -39.55 2.16
CA CYS A 37 -14.02 -39.96 0.99
C CYS A 37 -15.40 -39.27 0.91
N HIS A 38 -15.96 -38.84 2.04
CA HIS A 38 -17.28 -38.20 2.14
C HIS A 38 -17.22 -36.85 2.85
N GLY A 39 -16.14 -36.12 2.64
CA GLY A 39 -15.88 -34.81 3.22
C GLY A 39 -15.74 -33.68 2.18
N PRO A 40 -15.09 -32.57 2.56
CA PRO A 40 -15.05 -31.35 1.76
C PRO A 40 -14.26 -31.45 0.43
N ASP A 41 -13.25 -32.32 0.32
CA ASP A 41 -12.48 -32.48 -0.93
C ASP A 41 -13.37 -32.99 -2.08
N GLU A 42 -13.59 -32.17 -3.11
CA GLU A 42 -14.45 -32.53 -4.25
C GLU A 42 -13.83 -33.61 -5.15
N LYS A 43 -12.52 -33.57 -5.37
CA LYS A 43 -11.82 -34.51 -6.26
C LYS A 43 -11.71 -35.91 -5.64
N GLY A 44 -11.60 -35.98 -4.32
CA GLY A 44 -11.64 -37.23 -3.56
C GLY A 44 -13.05 -37.79 -3.33
N ARG A 45 -14.11 -36.99 -3.52
CA ARG A 45 -15.45 -37.29 -3.03
C ARG A 45 -16.09 -38.50 -3.71
N LYS A 46 -16.55 -39.46 -2.90
CA LYS A 46 -17.30 -40.64 -3.34
C LYS A 46 -18.80 -40.43 -3.13
N ALA A 47 -19.60 -40.97 -4.05
CA ALA A 47 -21.07 -40.90 -4.07
C ALA A 47 -21.68 -39.48 -4.02
N LYS A 48 -20.89 -38.41 -4.23
CA LYS A 48 -21.26 -37.00 -3.97
C LYS A 48 -21.72 -36.72 -2.53
N LEU A 49 -21.53 -37.65 -1.60
CA LEU A 49 -21.97 -37.56 -0.21
C LEU A 49 -21.05 -36.63 0.59
N ARG A 50 -21.65 -35.80 1.44
CA ARG A 50 -20.99 -34.95 2.43
C ARG A 50 -21.49 -35.33 3.82
N LEU A 51 -20.58 -35.63 4.74
CA LEU A 51 -20.87 -35.88 6.16
C LEU A 51 -20.37 -34.71 7.05
N ASP A 52 -19.58 -33.83 6.48
CA ASP A 52 -18.99 -32.61 7.06
C ASP A 52 -19.92 -31.38 6.95
N VAL A 53 -20.97 -31.47 6.13
CA VAL A 53 -22.14 -30.58 6.16
C VAL A 53 -23.39 -31.46 6.32
N GLY A 54 -24.28 -31.10 7.25
CA GLY A 54 -25.38 -31.96 7.68
C GLY A 54 -26.45 -32.22 6.61
N GLY A 55 -27.34 -33.18 6.88
CA GLY A 55 -28.42 -33.61 5.97
C GLY A 55 -28.18 -34.96 5.28
N ALA A 56 -27.11 -35.68 5.66
CA ALA A 56 -26.89 -37.06 5.25
C ALA A 56 -27.83 -38.05 5.96
N ASP A 57 -28.13 -39.17 5.29
CA ASP A 57 -28.77 -40.33 5.89
C ASP A 57 -27.76 -41.09 6.77
N PHE A 58 -27.86 -40.89 8.08
CA PHE A 58 -26.97 -41.54 9.04
C PHE A 58 -27.37 -42.99 9.36
N ASP A 59 -28.58 -43.43 9.03
CA ASP A 59 -28.98 -44.84 9.15
C ASP A 59 -28.28 -45.68 8.07
N GLU A 60 -28.19 -45.19 6.83
CA GLU A 60 -27.37 -45.82 5.77
C GLU A 60 -25.87 -45.80 6.12
N VAL A 61 -25.36 -44.73 6.73
CA VAL A 61 -23.97 -44.69 7.25
C VAL A 61 -23.79 -45.79 8.31
N LEU A 62 -24.70 -45.91 9.29
CA LEU A 62 -24.62 -46.93 10.32
C LEU A 62 -24.67 -48.35 9.74
N ARG A 63 -25.54 -48.58 8.75
CA ARG A 63 -25.63 -49.86 8.03
C ARG A 63 -24.31 -50.23 7.37
N ARG A 64 -23.66 -49.29 6.67
CA ARG A 64 -22.37 -49.54 6.01
C ARG A 64 -21.20 -49.72 6.97
N VAL A 65 -21.08 -48.93 8.05
CA VAL A 65 -20.00 -49.11 9.05
C VAL A 65 -20.20 -50.33 9.96
N THR A 66 -21.34 -51.04 9.84
CA THR A 66 -21.60 -52.30 10.55
C THR A 66 -21.86 -53.49 9.63
N SER A 67 -21.68 -53.33 8.31
CA SER A 67 -21.83 -54.43 7.35
C SER A 67 -20.73 -55.47 7.51
N THR A 68 -21.06 -56.74 7.25
CA THR A 68 -20.09 -57.84 7.14
C THR A 68 -19.67 -58.14 5.70
N ASP A 69 -20.30 -57.49 4.72
CA ASP A 69 -19.96 -57.60 3.30
C ASP A 69 -18.81 -56.63 2.96
N PRO A 70 -17.64 -57.10 2.48
CA PRO A 70 -16.52 -56.24 2.10
C PRO A 70 -16.85 -55.19 1.04
N GLU A 71 -17.83 -55.43 0.16
CA GLU A 71 -18.24 -54.49 -0.90
C GLU A 71 -19.17 -53.39 -0.39
N GLU A 72 -19.81 -53.58 0.77
CA GLU A 72 -20.67 -52.57 1.41
C GLU A 72 -20.01 -51.87 2.61
N LEU A 73 -19.03 -52.52 3.25
CA LEU A 73 -18.36 -52.04 4.46
C LEU A 73 -17.68 -50.68 4.22
N MET A 74 -17.86 -49.75 5.17
CA MET A 74 -17.21 -48.45 5.18
C MET A 74 -16.44 -48.22 6.49
N PRO A 75 -15.19 -47.72 6.48
CA PRO A 75 -14.33 -47.53 5.31
C PRO A 75 -14.03 -48.86 4.59
N PRO A 76 -13.93 -48.87 3.26
CA PRO A 76 -13.78 -50.10 2.49
C PRO A 76 -12.33 -50.63 2.59
N PRO A 77 -12.07 -51.93 2.41
CA PRO A 77 -10.76 -52.53 2.72
C PRO A 77 -9.57 -51.91 1.99
N GLU A 78 -9.76 -51.46 0.74
CA GLU A 78 -8.77 -50.80 -0.11
C GLU A 78 -8.45 -49.36 0.32
N SER A 79 -9.24 -48.76 1.23
CA SER A 79 -8.92 -47.47 1.83
C SER A 79 -7.75 -47.53 2.82
N HIS A 80 -7.31 -48.74 3.20
CA HIS A 80 -6.30 -49.02 4.24
C HIS A 80 -6.60 -48.44 5.63
N LYS A 81 -7.80 -47.91 5.86
CA LYS A 81 -8.27 -47.52 7.19
C LYS A 81 -8.79 -48.73 7.95
N LYS A 82 -8.69 -48.68 9.27
CA LYS A 82 -9.31 -49.68 10.15
C LYS A 82 -10.83 -49.49 10.13
N PRO A 83 -11.63 -50.57 10.13
CA PRO A 83 -13.06 -50.47 10.43
C PRO A 83 -13.30 -49.81 11.78
N LEU A 84 -14.47 -49.18 11.94
CA LEU A 84 -14.86 -48.57 13.22
C LEU A 84 -14.89 -49.62 14.32
N THR A 85 -14.36 -49.26 15.49
CA THR A 85 -14.45 -50.11 16.68
C THR A 85 -15.90 -50.30 17.13
N SER A 86 -16.21 -51.39 17.82
CA SER A 86 -17.54 -51.64 18.38
C SER A 86 -18.04 -50.50 19.28
N ALA A 87 -17.12 -49.79 19.96
CA ALA A 87 -17.44 -48.60 20.74
C ALA A 87 -17.85 -47.41 19.84
N GLN A 88 -17.08 -47.09 18.79
CA GLN A 88 -17.43 -46.02 17.84
C GLN A 88 -18.78 -46.28 17.15
N SER A 89 -19.03 -47.52 16.70
CA SER A 89 -20.30 -47.90 16.08
C SER A 89 -21.47 -47.92 17.06
N ALA A 90 -21.24 -48.18 18.35
CA ALA A 90 -22.25 -48.03 19.40
C ALA A 90 -22.57 -46.56 19.68
N THR A 91 -21.57 -45.67 19.74
CA THR A 91 -21.76 -44.22 19.91
C THR A 91 -22.56 -43.63 18.75
N LEU A 92 -22.23 -43.99 17.50
CA LEU A 92 -23.03 -43.60 16.33
C LEU A 92 -24.49 -44.06 16.45
N ARG A 93 -24.71 -45.35 16.77
CA ARG A 93 -26.05 -45.92 16.95
C ARG A 93 -26.86 -45.20 18.03
N GLN A 94 -26.25 -44.88 19.17
CA GLN A 94 -26.92 -44.17 20.26
C GLN A 94 -27.28 -42.72 19.87
N TRP A 95 -26.40 -42.02 19.16
CA TRP A 95 -26.69 -40.65 18.70
C TRP A 95 -27.77 -40.61 17.61
N ILE A 96 -27.78 -41.59 16.69
CA ILE A 96 -28.84 -41.76 15.69
C ILE A 96 -30.19 -42.04 16.37
N ALA A 97 -30.23 -42.98 17.32
CA ALA A 97 -31.43 -43.25 18.12
C ALA A 97 -31.89 -42.03 18.95
N GLY A 98 -30.98 -41.12 19.30
CA GLY A 98 -31.26 -39.81 19.90
C GLY A 98 -31.73 -38.73 18.91
N GLY A 99 -31.98 -39.07 17.64
CA GLY A 99 -32.46 -38.16 16.60
C GLY A 99 -31.38 -37.49 15.76
N ALA A 100 -30.14 -38.00 15.77
CA ALA A 100 -29.04 -37.57 14.89
C ALA A 100 -28.82 -36.04 14.80
N LYS A 101 -28.96 -35.32 15.92
CA LYS A 101 -28.83 -33.85 15.96
C LYS A 101 -27.42 -33.41 15.52
N TYR A 102 -27.32 -32.94 14.28
CA TYR A 102 -26.09 -32.38 13.70
C TYR A 102 -25.75 -31.03 14.35
N GLN A 103 -24.47 -30.75 14.54
CA GLN A 103 -23.97 -29.46 15.06
C GLN A 103 -22.91 -28.92 14.09
N LYS A 104 -22.86 -27.61 13.85
CA LYS A 104 -21.76 -27.01 13.09
C LYS A 104 -20.48 -27.14 13.92
N HIS A 105 -19.31 -26.84 13.33
CA HIS A 105 -18.09 -26.74 14.14
C HIS A 105 -18.30 -25.72 15.26
N TRP A 106 -17.82 -26.01 16.47
CA TRP A 106 -18.08 -25.19 17.66
C TRP A 106 -17.67 -23.72 17.50
N ALA A 107 -16.66 -23.44 16.66
CA ALA A 107 -16.21 -22.08 16.34
C ALA A 107 -17.20 -21.26 15.46
N PHE A 108 -18.20 -21.92 14.87
CA PHE A 108 -19.25 -21.30 14.03
C PHE A 108 -20.64 -21.36 14.68
N GLU A 109 -20.72 -21.76 15.95
CA GLU A 109 -21.94 -21.67 16.76
C GLU A 109 -21.89 -20.40 17.64
N PRO A 110 -23.03 -19.76 17.95
CA PRO A 110 -23.07 -18.58 18.81
C PRO A 110 -22.44 -18.83 20.18
N LEU A 111 -21.61 -17.90 20.64
CA LEU A 111 -21.02 -17.97 21.98
C LEU A 111 -22.11 -17.70 23.04
N HIS A 112 -22.18 -18.59 24.03
CA HIS A 112 -23.00 -18.42 25.22
C HIS A 112 -22.10 -18.10 26.42
N LYS A 113 -22.47 -17.10 27.23
CA LYS A 113 -21.74 -16.80 28.47
C LYS A 113 -21.85 -17.99 29.42
N ALA A 114 -20.73 -18.62 29.73
CA ALA A 114 -20.66 -19.68 30.72
C ALA A 114 -21.07 -19.15 32.10
N ALA A 115 -21.68 -20.01 32.92
CA ALA A 115 -21.92 -19.74 34.33
C ALA A 115 -20.70 -20.19 35.15
N GLY A 116 -20.29 -19.35 36.10
CA GLY A 116 -19.04 -19.53 36.86
C GLY A 116 -17.90 -18.65 36.35
N ASP A 117 -16.79 -18.67 37.08
CA ASP A 117 -15.50 -18.12 36.68
C ASP A 117 -14.65 -19.19 35.97
N LEU A 118 -13.49 -18.81 35.43
CA LEU A 118 -12.60 -19.74 34.73
C LEU A 118 -12.09 -20.84 35.66
N ASP A 119 -11.74 -20.49 36.89
CA ASP A 119 -11.10 -21.41 37.85
C ASP A 119 -12.05 -22.50 38.30
N SER A 120 -13.31 -22.19 38.62
CA SER A 120 -14.33 -23.18 38.94
C SER A 120 -14.67 -24.10 37.76
N ILE A 121 -14.64 -23.59 36.52
CA ILE A 121 -14.80 -24.41 35.30
C ILE A 121 -13.64 -25.41 35.16
N VAL A 122 -12.40 -24.95 35.36
CA VAL A 122 -11.20 -25.81 35.28
C VAL A 122 -11.16 -26.80 36.44
N GLU A 123 -11.43 -26.37 37.66
CA GLU A 123 -11.45 -27.22 38.87
C GLU A 123 -12.49 -28.35 38.72
N ALA A 124 -13.70 -28.03 38.25
CA ALA A 124 -14.74 -29.02 38.00
C ALA A 124 -14.36 -30.03 36.90
N ALA A 125 -13.52 -29.63 35.93
CA ALA A 125 -12.98 -30.53 34.90
C ALA A 125 -11.83 -31.41 35.43
N LEU A 126 -10.96 -30.87 36.30
CA LEU A 126 -9.87 -31.60 36.93
C LEU A 126 -10.39 -32.65 37.93
N LYS A 127 -11.32 -32.27 38.83
CA LYS A 127 -11.95 -33.19 39.80
C LYS A 127 -12.61 -34.39 39.14
N LYS A 128 -13.28 -34.19 37.99
CA LYS A 128 -13.88 -35.29 37.18
C LYS A 128 -12.85 -36.28 36.62
N ARG A 129 -11.58 -35.89 36.53
CA ARG A 129 -10.45 -36.70 36.05
C ARG A 129 -9.60 -37.27 37.19
N GLY A 130 -9.95 -36.99 38.45
CA GLY A 130 -9.13 -37.34 39.62
C GLY A 130 -7.82 -36.55 39.67
N LEU A 131 -7.83 -35.31 39.18
CA LEU A 131 -6.70 -34.39 39.17
C LEU A 131 -7.01 -33.17 40.04
N ASP A 132 -5.97 -32.57 40.60
CA ASP A 132 -5.99 -31.29 41.31
C ASP A 132 -5.18 -30.24 40.53
N PHE A 133 -5.24 -28.98 40.97
CA PHE A 133 -4.34 -27.94 40.47
C PHE A 133 -2.88 -28.23 40.84
N ALA A 134 -1.95 -27.76 40.03
CA ALA A 134 -0.54 -27.70 40.42
C ALA A 134 -0.37 -26.76 41.64
N PRO A 135 0.60 -27.03 42.53
CA PRO A 135 0.91 -26.10 43.62
C PRO A 135 1.33 -24.74 43.06
N GLU A 136 1.02 -23.68 43.81
CA GLU A 136 1.40 -22.32 43.46
C GLU A 136 2.92 -22.20 43.32
N ALA A 137 3.37 -21.46 42.29
CA ALA A 137 4.79 -21.28 42.05
C ALA A 137 5.40 -20.29 43.05
N PRO A 138 6.70 -20.40 43.39
CA PRO A 138 7.36 -19.43 44.27
C PRO A 138 7.20 -17.98 43.79
N PRO A 139 7.16 -16.97 44.69
CA PRO A 139 6.92 -15.58 44.33
C PRO A 139 7.86 -15.03 43.24
N GLU A 140 9.15 -15.39 43.29
CA GLU A 140 10.14 -15.03 42.28
C GLU A 140 9.86 -15.65 40.90
N THR A 141 9.23 -16.84 40.87
CA THR A 141 8.81 -17.50 39.63
C THR A 141 7.55 -16.87 39.06
N LEU A 142 6.56 -16.55 39.90
CA LEU A 142 5.35 -15.83 39.50
C LEU A 142 5.70 -14.44 38.95
N LEU A 143 6.48 -13.67 39.70
CA LEU A 143 6.94 -12.33 39.32
C LEU A 143 7.74 -12.37 37.99
N ARG A 144 8.65 -13.33 37.82
CA ARG A 144 9.42 -13.47 36.57
C ARG A 144 8.51 -13.81 35.39
N ARG A 145 7.50 -14.67 35.56
CA ARG A 145 6.54 -15.00 34.50
C ARG A 145 5.75 -13.76 34.12
N VAL A 146 5.01 -13.16 35.06
CA VAL A 146 4.12 -12.04 34.75
C VAL A 146 4.85 -10.80 34.22
N SER A 147 6.09 -10.53 34.67
CA SER A 147 6.91 -9.45 34.10
C SER A 147 7.30 -9.71 32.64
N LEU A 148 7.69 -10.94 32.30
CA LEU A 148 8.03 -11.30 30.93
C LEU A 148 6.78 -11.40 30.04
N ASP A 149 5.69 -11.96 30.55
CA ASP A 149 4.45 -12.17 29.81
C ASP A 149 3.70 -10.86 29.54
N LEU A 150 3.78 -9.87 30.45
CA LEU A 150 3.14 -8.57 30.27
C LEU A 150 4.03 -7.56 29.53
N THR A 151 5.33 -7.49 29.81
CA THR A 151 6.19 -6.41 29.27
C THR A 151 7.40 -6.89 28.47
N GLY A 152 7.63 -8.20 28.33
CA GLY A 152 8.83 -8.76 27.69
C GLY A 152 10.13 -8.50 28.45
N LEU A 153 10.07 -7.95 29.66
CA LEU A 153 11.23 -7.49 30.44
C LEU A 153 11.35 -8.28 31.76
N PRO A 154 12.58 -8.54 32.24
CA PRO A 154 12.78 -9.18 33.53
C PRO A 154 12.33 -8.24 34.68
N PRO A 155 11.86 -8.78 35.81
CA PRO A 155 11.48 -7.98 36.96
C PRO A 155 12.71 -7.37 37.64
N THR A 156 12.47 -6.35 38.47
CA THR A 156 13.51 -5.75 39.32
C THR A 156 13.47 -6.32 40.74
N ASP A 157 14.61 -6.35 41.44
CA ASP A 157 14.70 -6.84 42.82
C ASP A 157 13.73 -6.09 43.77
N ALA A 158 13.46 -4.81 43.50
CA ALA A 158 12.53 -3.98 44.26
C ALA A 158 11.05 -4.41 44.14
N MET A 159 10.71 -5.24 43.15
CA MET A 159 9.35 -5.78 42.99
C MET A 159 9.11 -7.02 43.86
N LEU A 160 10.16 -7.76 44.26
CA LEU A 160 10.03 -9.03 45.02
C LEU A 160 9.42 -8.86 46.43
N THR A 161 9.52 -7.67 47.02
CA THR A 161 9.04 -7.38 48.38
C THR A 161 7.63 -6.77 48.41
N ARG A 162 6.98 -6.66 47.24
CA ARG A 162 5.72 -5.94 47.05
C ARG A 162 4.57 -6.93 46.82
N PRO A 163 3.30 -6.55 47.13
CA PRO A 163 2.15 -7.39 46.82
C PRO A 163 2.09 -7.69 45.32
N TYR A 164 1.84 -8.96 44.98
CA TYR A 164 1.90 -9.45 43.60
C TYR A 164 0.95 -8.66 42.69
N GLU A 165 -0.29 -8.48 43.13
CA GLU A 165 -1.36 -7.77 42.41
C GLU A 165 -0.96 -6.32 42.12
N THR A 166 -0.33 -5.63 43.07
CA THR A 166 0.18 -4.27 42.87
C THR A 166 1.27 -4.21 41.80
N VAL A 167 2.11 -5.24 41.70
CA VAL A 167 3.11 -5.31 40.62
C VAL A 167 2.46 -5.63 39.28
N VAL A 168 1.42 -6.48 39.24
CA VAL A 168 0.63 -6.73 38.02
C VAL A 168 -0.02 -5.45 37.50
N ASP A 169 -0.68 -4.67 38.37
CA ASP A 169 -1.29 -3.39 38.00
C ASP A 169 -0.26 -2.39 37.41
N GLU A 170 0.94 -2.33 37.99
CA GLU A 170 2.02 -1.47 37.48
C GLU A 170 2.62 -1.96 36.16
N LEU A 171 2.71 -3.27 35.95
CA LEU A 171 3.16 -3.86 34.69
C LEU A 171 2.14 -3.58 33.58
N LEU A 172 0.84 -3.71 33.86
CA LEU A 172 -0.25 -3.36 32.94
C LEU A 172 -0.30 -1.85 32.63
N ALA A 173 0.02 -0.99 33.59
CA ALA A 173 0.10 0.46 33.41
C ALA A 173 1.41 0.93 32.76
N SER A 174 2.39 0.03 32.55
CA SER A 174 3.66 0.36 31.92
C SER A 174 3.52 0.50 30.41
N LYS A 175 4.17 1.52 29.82
CA LYS A 175 4.24 1.67 28.35
C LYS A 175 4.75 0.42 27.62
N HIS A 176 5.56 -0.38 28.32
CA HIS A 176 6.15 -1.62 27.80
C HIS A 176 5.11 -2.75 27.62
N PHE A 177 3.93 -2.64 28.23
CA PHE A 177 2.83 -3.58 28.01
C PHE A 177 2.32 -3.53 26.57
N GLY A 178 1.94 -2.35 26.09
CA GLY A 178 1.52 -2.15 24.71
C GLY A 178 2.66 -2.37 23.71
N GLU A 179 3.91 -2.05 24.07
CA GLU A 179 5.08 -2.36 23.23
C GLU A 179 5.25 -3.89 23.05
N HIS A 180 5.08 -4.70 24.13
CA HIS A 180 5.23 -6.15 24.08
C HIS A 180 4.08 -6.84 23.33
N LEU A 181 2.82 -6.51 23.67
CA LEU A 181 1.65 -7.05 22.97
C LEU A 181 1.61 -6.67 21.49
N ALA A 182 2.09 -5.48 21.14
CA ALA A 182 2.15 -5.05 19.75
C ALA A 182 2.99 -6.01 18.90
N VAL A 183 4.11 -6.57 19.37
CA VAL A 183 5.01 -7.41 18.53
C VAL A 183 4.25 -8.48 17.74
N ALA A 184 3.44 -9.30 18.41
CA ALA A 184 2.67 -10.36 17.75
C ALA A 184 1.59 -9.80 16.80
N TRP A 185 1.02 -8.64 17.11
CA TRP A 185 0.05 -7.97 16.23
C TRP A 185 0.72 -7.35 14.99
N LEU A 186 1.92 -6.78 15.14
CA LEU A 186 2.72 -6.24 14.05
C LEU A 186 3.06 -7.36 13.05
N ASP A 187 3.48 -8.53 13.54
CA ASP A 187 3.72 -9.72 12.72
C ASP A 187 2.45 -10.19 12.00
N ALA A 188 1.33 -10.34 12.72
CA ALA A 188 0.04 -10.75 12.14
C ALA A 188 -0.53 -9.71 11.13
N ALA A 189 -0.14 -8.45 11.25
CA ALA A 189 -0.46 -7.40 10.29
C ALA A 189 0.55 -7.29 9.14
N ARG A 190 1.68 -8.01 9.20
CA ARG A 190 2.83 -7.98 8.27
C ARG A 190 3.52 -6.62 8.24
N TYR A 191 3.67 -6.00 9.40
CA TYR A 191 4.44 -4.78 9.53
C TYR A 191 5.92 -5.01 9.23
N ALA A 192 6.48 -4.18 8.35
CA ALA A 192 7.91 -4.05 8.15
C ALA A 192 8.29 -2.55 8.07
N ASP A 193 9.57 -2.25 8.30
CA ASP A 193 10.14 -0.91 8.03
C ASP A 193 10.58 -0.75 6.55
N THR A 194 10.40 -1.79 5.73
CA THR A 194 10.66 -1.80 4.28
C THR A 194 9.45 -2.33 3.49
N ASN A 195 9.51 -2.21 2.15
CA ASN A 195 8.43 -2.61 1.24
C ASN A 195 8.54 -4.07 0.73
N GLY A 196 9.67 -4.76 0.92
CA GLY A 196 9.93 -6.06 0.29
C GLY A 196 10.15 -5.97 -1.23
N TYR A 197 9.99 -7.13 -1.90
CA TYR A 197 10.26 -7.32 -3.33
C TYR A 197 11.67 -6.90 -3.77
N PHE A 198 11.91 -6.84 -5.10
CA PHE A 198 13.20 -6.66 -5.74
C PHE A 198 14.07 -5.53 -5.17
N GLY A 199 13.47 -4.36 -4.90
CA GLY A 199 14.22 -3.18 -4.45
C GLY A 199 14.20 -2.91 -2.94
N ASP A 200 13.48 -3.71 -2.14
CA ASP A 200 13.31 -3.64 -0.67
C ASP A 200 13.52 -2.25 -0.03
N LYS A 201 12.78 -1.25 -0.50
CA LYS A 201 12.99 0.14 -0.09
C LYS A 201 12.39 0.39 1.29
N PRO A 202 13.00 1.25 2.13
CA PRO A 202 12.39 1.72 3.37
C PRO A 202 10.99 2.29 3.14
N ARG A 203 10.09 2.13 4.12
CA ARG A 203 8.74 2.70 4.11
C ARG A 203 8.44 3.46 5.40
N GLN A 204 7.54 4.44 5.31
CA GLN A 204 7.12 5.26 6.43
C GLN A 204 5.80 4.75 6.99
N MET A 205 5.86 3.78 7.92
CA MET A 205 4.67 3.15 8.51
C MET A 205 4.63 3.18 10.05
N TRP A 206 5.67 3.74 10.67
CA TRP A 206 5.85 3.78 12.12
C TRP A 206 4.67 4.44 12.89
N LEU A 207 3.95 5.38 12.29
CA LEU A 207 2.75 5.98 12.89
C LEU A 207 1.61 4.98 13.12
N TRP A 208 1.47 3.97 12.25
CA TRP A 208 0.50 2.89 12.45
C TRP A 208 0.94 1.93 13.54
N ARG A 209 2.24 1.59 13.60
CA ARG A 209 2.83 0.81 14.70
C ARG A 209 2.60 1.49 16.05
N ASP A 210 2.88 2.79 16.13
CA ASP A 210 2.70 3.58 17.35
C ASP A 210 1.22 3.69 17.72
N TRP A 211 0.30 3.77 16.74
CA TRP A 211 -1.14 3.69 17.00
C TRP A 211 -1.55 2.34 17.61
N VAL A 212 -0.97 1.21 17.17
CA VAL A 212 -1.24 -0.12 17.75
C VAL A 212 -0.75 -0.18 19.21
N ILE A 213 0.46 0.33 19.48
CA ILE A 213 1.03 0.41 20.84
C ILE A 213 0.16 1.29 21.75
N ASP A 214 -0.25 2.47 21.26
CA ASP A 214 -1.19 3.37 21.95
C ASP A 214 -2.52 2.67 22.26
N ALA A 215 -3.07 1.90 21.31
CA ALA A 215 -4.36 1.23 21.46
C ALA A 215 -4.32 0.12 22.54
N PHE A 216 -3.25 -0.66 22.61
CA PHE A 216 -3.05 -1.64 23.69
C PHE A 216 -2.85 -0.97 25.04
N ASN A 217 -2.00 0.05 25.13
CA ASN A 217 -1.77 0.81 26.38
C ASN A 217 -3.03 1.56 26.87
N ALA A 218 -3.92 1.96 25.96
CA ALA A 218 -5.21 2.56 26.28
C ALA A 218 -6.31 1.53 26.64
N ASN A 219 -6.01 0.22 26.60
CA ASN A 219 -6.98 -0.86 26.73
C ASN A 219 -8.21 -0.67 25.81
N MET A 220 -7.95 -0.37 24.53
CA MET A 220 -8.99 -0.11 23.54
C MET A 220 -9.91 -1.34 23.38
N PRO A 221 -11.25 -1.18 23.45
CA PRO A 221 -12.19 -2.26 23.16
C PRO A 221 -11.92 -2.91 21.79
N PHE A 222 -11.91 -4.26 21.75
CA PHE A 222 -11.50 -5.02 20.57
C PHE A 222 -12.40 -4.80 19.35
N ASP A 223 -13.68 -4.48 19.56
CA ASP A 223 -14.61 -4.07 18.51
C ASP A 223 -14.18 -2.73 17.89
N GLN A 224 -13.87 -1.71 18.69
CA GLN A 224 -13.34 -0.43 18.20
C GLN A 224 -11.99 -0.61 17.49
N PHE A 225 -11.06 -1.37 18.09
CA PHE A 225 -9.75 -1.69 17.52
C PHE A 225 -9.85 -2.38 16.14
N SER A 226 -10.85 -3.25 15.98
CA SER A 226 -11.16 -3.91 14.71
C SER A 226 -11.76 -2.93 13.68
N ILE A 227 -12.72 -2.10 14.10
CA ILE A 227 -13.36 -1.11 13.22
C ILE A 227 -12.34 -0.10 12.69
N GLU A 228 -11.47 0.47 13.54
CA GLU A 228 -10.52 1.49 13.12
C GLU A 228 -9.45 0.93 12.15
N GLN A 229 -8.98 -0.31 12.36
CA GLN A 229 -8.01 -0.94 11.46
C GLN A 229 -8.59 -1.43 10.13
N LEU A 230 -9.84 -1.91 10.13
CA LEU A 230 -10.45 -2.43 8.90
C LEU A 230 -11.11 -1.32 8.06
N ALA A 231 -11.70 -0.30 8.70
CA ALA A 231 -12.53 0.71 8.03
C ALA A 231 -12.53 2.10 8.72
N GLY A 232 -11.50 2.43 9.53
CA GLY A 232 -11.41 3.70 10.25
C GLY A 232 -11.44 4.95 9.37
N ASP A 233 -10.97 4.90 8.12
CA ASP A 233 -11.07 5.99 7.16
C ASP A 233 -12.44 6.15 6.51
N LEU A 234 -13.32 5.15 6.63
CA LEU A 234 -14.73 5.18 6.21
C LEU A 234 -15.68 5.65 7.33
N LEU A 235 -15.16 5.90 8.54
CA LEU A 235 -15.96 6.46 9.63
C LEU A 235 -16.42 7.90 9.32
N PRO A 236 -17.64 8.30 9.70
CA PRO A 236 -18.07 9.68 9.65
C PRO A 236 -17.08 10.59 10.41
N ASP A 237 -16.64 11.67 9.76
CA ASP A 237 -15.67 12.63 10.30
C ASP A 237 -14.36 12.00 10.85
N ALA A 238 -13.91 10.90 10.23
CA ALA A 238 -12.74 10.11 10.62
C ALA A 238 -11.52 10.95 11.04
N THR A 239 -11.10 10.77 12.29
CA THR A 239 -9.93 11.45 12.86
C THR A 239 -8.63 11.01 12.19
N VAL A 240 -7.56 11.82 12.33
CA VAL A 240 -6.24 11.44 11.80
C VAL A 240 -5.75 10.11 12.40
N LYS A 241 -6.02 9.83 13.68
CA LYS A 241 -5.68 8.53 14.32
C LYS A 241 -6.44 7.37 13.67
N GLN A 242 -7.74 7.51 13.42
CA GLN A 242 -8.55 6.48 12.74
C GLN A 242 -8.07 6.21 11.30
N ARG A 243 -7.70 7.27 10.56
CA ARG A 243 -7.16 7.15 9.20
C ARG A 243 -5.76 6.55 9.18
N ILE A 244 -4.97 6.75 10.24
CA ILE A 244 -3.69 6.04 10.45
C ILE A 244 -3.96 4.56 10.72
N ALA A 245 -4.91 4.22 11.60
CA ALA A 245 -5.26 2.85 11.98
C ALA A 245 -5.60 1.96 10.77
N THR A 246 -6.35 2.49 9.80
CA THR A 246 -6.71 1.78 8.57
C THR A 246 -5.50 1.46 7.66
N GLY A 247 -4.33 2.00 8.00
CA GLY A 247 -3.03 1.59 7.49
C GLY A 247 -2.74 0.08 7.60
N PHE A 248 -3.46 -0.67 8.45
CA PHE A 248 -3.44 -2.14 8.44
C PHE A 248 -3.60 -2.71 7.00
N ASN A 249 -4.55 -2.18 6.23
CA ASN A 249 -4.80 -2.56 4.83
C ASN A 249 -3.68 -2.17 3.85
N ARG A 250 -2.63 -1.49 4.31
CA ARG A 250 -1.49 -0.99 3.53
C ARG A 250 -0.16 -1.58 4.00
N ASN A 251 -0.19 -2.52 4.95
CA ASN A 251 1.01 -3.19 5.47
C ASN A 251 1.60 -4.24 4.50
N HIS A 252 0.89 -4.61 3.44
CA HIS A 252 1.38 -5.58 2.45
C HIS A 252 2.66 -5.14 1.75
N MET A 253 3.36 -6.10 1.13
CA MET A 253 4.54 -5.83 0.34
C MET A 253 4.21 -5.02 -0.92
N ALA A 254 5.18 -4.25 -1.40
CA ALA A 254 5.00 -3.18 -2.35
C ALA A 254 6.07 -3.26 -3.45
N ASN A 255 5.67 -3.43 -4.72
CA ASN A 255 6.60 -3.70 -5.81
C ASN A 255 7.15 -2.43 -6.46
N ASN A 256 8.41 -2.49 -6.90
CA ASN A 256 9.12 -1.43 -7.61
C ASN A 256 9.96 -1.94 -8.80
N GLU A 257 9.77 -3.21 -9.18
CA GLU A 257 10.43 -3.84 -10.31
C GLU A 257 9.95 -3.27 -11.66
N SER A 258 10.90 -3.04 -12.58
CA SER A 258 10.59 -2.57 -13.92
C SER A 258 10.03 -3.70 -14.77
N GLY A 259 8.73 -3.63 -15.08
CA GLY A 259 8.01 -4.68 -15.83
C GLY A 259 6.81 -5.27 -15.08
N SER A 260 6.55 -4.85 -13.85
CA SER A 260 5.33 -5.20 -13.11
C SER A 260 4.06 -4.87 -13.92
N ILE A 261 3.08 -5.78 -13.90
CA ILE A 261 1.78 -5.56 -14.55
C ILE A 261 0.83 -4.93 -13.52
N ASP A 262 0.36 -3.70 -13.77
CA ASP A 262 -0.49 -2.95 -12.82
C ASP A 262 -1.70 -3.76 -12.32
N GLU A 263 -2.35 -4.50 -13.23
CA GLU A 263 -3.56 -5.29 -12.95
C GLU A 263 -3.28 -6.56 -12.14
N GLU A 264 -2.13 -7.20 -12.34
CA GLU A 264 -1.68 -8.37 -11.57
C GLU A 264 -1.53 -7.98 -10.09
N PHE A 265 -0.70 -6.96 -9.83
CA PHE A 265 -0.47 -6.48 -8.47
C PHE A 265 -1.70 -5.83 -7.82
N ARG A 266 -2.60 -5.21 -8.60
CA ARG A 266 -3.90 -4.76 -8.08
C ARG A 266 -4.73 -5.93 -7.54
N VAL A 267 -4.74 -7.08 -8.23
CA VAL A 267 -5.44 -8.28 -7.76
C VAL A 267 -4.73 -8.91 -6.56
N GLU A 268 -3.40 -9.09 -6.63
CA GLU A 268 -2.60 -9.66 -5.53
C GLU A 268 -2.77 -8.85 -4.24
N TYR A 269 -2.70 -7.51 -4.28
CA TYR A 269 -2.86 -6.67 -3.07
C TYR A 269 -4.28 -6.71 -2.48
N VAL A 270 -5.28 -7.18 -3.22
CA VAL A 270 -6.64 -7.37 -2.68
C VAL A 270 -6.81 -8.79 -2.14
N VAL A 271 -6.26 -9.81 -2.82
CA VAL A 271 -6.15 -11.19 -2.29
C VAL A 271 -5.45 -11.20 -0.93
N ASP A 272 -4.31 -10.51 -0.86
CA ASP A 272 -3.47 -10.35 0.32
C ASP A 272 -4.22 -9.72 1.52
N ARG A 273 -5.05 -8.69 1.27
CA ARG A 273 -5.92 -8.07 2.30
C ARG A 273 -7.00 -9.02 2.80
N VAL A 274 -7.62 -9.78 1.89
CA VAL A 274 -8.62 -10.79 2.23
C VAL A 274 -8.01 -11.87 3.11
N ASP A 275 -6.91 -12.47 2.68
CA ASP A 275 -6.27 -13.58 3.38
C ASP A 275 -5.76 -13.17 4.77
N THR A 276 -5.15 -11.99 4.88
CA THR A 276 -4.67 -11.48 6.17
C THR A 276 -5.82 -11.10 7.10
N THR A 277 -6.89 -10.47 6.60
CA THR A 277 -8.06 -10.16 7.45
C THR A 277 -8.70 -11.44 7.98
N MET A 278 -8.87 -12.45 7.12
CA MET A 278 -9.44 -13.75 7.49
C MET A 278 -8.54 -14.50 8.49
N THR A 279 -7.23 -14.48 8.28
CA THR A 279 -6.26 -15.14 9.17
C THR A 279 -6.19 -14.42 10.53
N THR A 280 -6.08 -13.09 10.54
CA THR A 280 -5.81 -12.31 11.76
C THR A 280 -7.06 -12.08 12.63
N TRP A 281 -8.26 -11.92 12.06
CA TRP A 281 -9.50 -11.75 12.85
C TRP A 281 -10.30 -13.04 13.05
N LEU A 282 -10.34 -13.93 12.06
CA LEU A 282 -11.19 -15.13 12.13
C LEU A 282 -10.40 -16.41 12.44
N GLY A 283 -9.07 -16.38 12.34
CA GLY A 283 -8.24 -17.57 12.47
C GLY A 283 -8.42 -18.58 11.31
N LEU A 284 -8.86 -18.11 10.14
CA LEU A 284 -9.20 -18.96 8.98
C LEU A 284 -8.26 -18.67 7.80
N THR A 285 -7.61 -19.71 7.28
CA THR A 285 -6.69 -19.62 6.13
C THR A 285 -7.44 -19.53 4.81
N ALA A 286 -8.04 -18.38 4.53
CA ALA A 286 -8.90 -18.20 3.36
C ALA A 286 -8.17 -18.30 2.01
N GLY A 287 -6.84 -18.19 1.95
CA GLY A 287 -6.06 -18.17 0.71
C GLY A 287 -6.31 -19.35 -0.25
N CYS A 288 -6.59 -20.57 0.22
CA CYS A 288 -6.94 -21.66 -0.70
C CYS A 288 -8.25 -21.41 -1.45
N ALA A 289 -9.17 -20.62 -0.88
CA ALA A 289 -10.45 -20.23 -1.49
C ALA A 289 -10.28 -19.37 -2.76
N GLN A 290 -9.11 -18.76 -2.98
CA GLN A 290 -8.79 -18.00 -4.20
C GLN A 290 -8.98 -18.85 -5.47
N CYS A 291 -8.56 -20.11 -5.45
CA CYS A 291 -8.46 -20.98 -6.64
C CYS A 291 -9.54 -22.06 -6.73
N HIS A 292 -10.11 -22.49 -5.60
CA HIS A 292 -11.18 -23.49 -5.49
C HIS A 292 -11.85 -23.38 -4.12
N ASP A 293 -13.01 -24.00 -3.87
CA ASP A 293 -13.61 -24.02 -2.53
C ASP A 293 -12.60 -24.54 -1.47
N HIS A 294 -12.56 -23.90 -0.30
CA HIS A 294 -11.56 -24.20 0.72
C HIS A 294 -11.65 -25.66 1.20
N LYS A 295 -10.49 -26.30 1.40
CA LYS A 295 -10.42 -27.76 1.56
C LYS A 295 -10.98 -28.28 2.90
N PHE A 296 -11.01 -27.47 3.96
CA PHE A 296 -11.42 -27.92 5.30
C PHE A 296 -12.52 -27.05 5.91
N ASP A 297 -12.27 -25.75 5.99
CA ASP A 297 -13.25 -24.74 6.42
C ASP A 297 -14.35 -24.49 5.37
N PRO A 298 -15.58 -24.12 5.80
CA PRO A 298 -16.74 -23.93 4.94
C PRO A 298 -16.70 -22.56 4.24
N ILE A 299 -15.68 -22.32 3.41
CA ILE A 299 -15.50 -21.09 2.62
C ILE A 299 -15.49 -21.47 1.15
N SER A 300 -16.50 -21.07 0.39
CA SER A 300 -16.50 -21.25 -1.07
C SER A 300 -15.61 -20.22 -1.76
N GLN A 301 -15.13 -20.53 -2.96
CA GLN A 301 -14.45 -19.57 -3.82
C GLN A 301 -15.33 -18.34 -4.11
N ARG A 302 -16.65 -18.55 -4.21
CA ARG A 302 -17.62 -17.46 -4.39
C ARG A 302 -17.59 -16.48 -3.22
N GLU A 303 -17.59 -16.99 -1.98
CA GLU A 303 -17.55 -16.16 -0.78
C GLU A 303 -16.21 -15.41 -0.64
N PHE A 304 -15.10 -16.04 -1.02
CA PHE A 304 -13.79 -15.38 -1.11
C PHE A 304 -13.84 -14.15 -2.04
N TYR A 305 -14.37 -14.30 -3.26
CA TYR A 305 -14.50 -13.16 -4.19
C TYR A 305 -15.60 -12.16 -3.81
N GLN A 306 -16.57 -12.54 -2.98
CA GLN A 306 -17.50 -11.59 -2.36
C GLN A 306 -16.78 -10.74 -1.28
N LEU A 307 -15.88 -11.33 -0.50
CA LEU A 307 -15.07 -10.59 0.47
C LEU A 307 -14.02 -9.70 -0.21
N PHE A 308 -13.39 -10.19 -1.30
CA PHE A 308 -12.50 -9.41 -2.17
C PHE A 308 -13.13 -8.08 -2.63
N ALA A 309 -14.43 -8.06 -2.92
CA ALA A 309 -15.13 -6.87 -3.37
C ALA A 309 -15.15 -5.72 -2.33
N PHE A 310 -15.05 -6.01 -1.03
CA PHE A 310 -14.95 -4.97 0.01
C PHE A 310 -13.58 -4.29 0.01
N PHE A 311 -12.51 -5.05 -0.22
CA PHE A 311 -11.14 -4.53 -0.24
C PHE A 311 -10.72 -3.94 -1.59
N ASN A 312 -11.42 -4.27 -2.67
CA ASN A 312 -11.15 -3.80 -4.04
C ASN A 312 -11.57 -2.34 -4.31
N ASN A 313 -11.30 -1.43 -3.38
CA ASN A 313 -11.68 -0.01 -3.45
C ASN A 313 -10.49 0.96 -3.34
N VAL A 314 -9.26 0.43 -3.23
CA VAL A 314 -8.02 1.23 -3.17
C VAL A 314 -7.44 1.40 -4.58
N PRO A 315 -7.16 2.63 -5.06
CA PRO A 315 -6.67 2.89 -6.42
C PRO A 315 -5.15 2.64 -6.58
N GLU A 316 -4.68 1.49 -6.12
CA GLU A 316 -3.29 1.04 -6.28
C GLU A 316 -3.03 0.45 -7.68
N LYS A 317 -1.78 0.56 -8.12
CA LYS A 317 -1.34 0.18 -9.48
C LYS A 317 -0.14 -0.77 -9.50
N GLY A 318 0.22 -1.39 -8.37
CA GLY A 318 1.39 -2.28 -8.28
C GLY A 318 2.76 -1.60 -8.32
N LEU A 319 3.02 -0.75 -9.31
CA LEU A 319 4.32 -0.09 -9.51
C LEU A 319 4.47 1.15 -8.62
N ILE A 320 5.52 1.17 -7.79
CA ILE A 320 5.73 2.23 -6.79
C ILE A 320 7.04 2.99 -7.03
N SER A 321 6.92 4.31 -7.22
CA SER A 321 8.04 5.21 -7.46
C SER A 321 8.67 5.71 -6.16
N ALA A 322 9.57 4.89 -5.59
CA ALA A 322 10.53 5.20 -4.52
C ALA A 322 10.01 5.56 -3.10
N ASP A 323 8.87 6.25 -2.97
CA ASP A 323 8.21 6.53 -1.70
C ASP A 323 7.21 5.42 -1.30
N ASN A 324 6.46 5.60 -0.21
CA ASN A 324 5.30 4.75 0.11
C ASN A 324 4.31 4.68 -1.08
N PRO A 325 3.59 3.56 -1.28
CA PRO A 325 2.51 3.50 -2.27
C PRO A 325 1.40 4.53 -1.99
N PRO A 326 0.89 5.24 -3.01
CA PRO A 326 -0.30 6.06 -2.87
C PRO A 326 -1.55 5.17 -2.63
N PRO A 327 -2.59 5.67 -1.93
CA PRO A 327 -2.73 7.01 -1.36
C PRO A 327 -1.80 7.25 -0.16
N LEU A 328 -1.39 8.51 0.02
CA LEU A 328 -0.56 8.97 1.14
C LEU A 328 -1.40 9.85 2.08
N LEU A 329 -1.11 9.75 3.38
CA LEU A 329 -1.69 10.61 4.40
C LEU A 329 -0.61 11.55 4.94
N GLU A 330 -0.78 12.86 4.74
CA GLU A 330 0.08 13.87 5.39
C GLU A 330 -0.26 13.95 6.88
N VAL A 331 0.67 13.53 7.75
CA VAL A 331 0.54 13.63 9.21
C VAL A 331 1.62 14.58 9.75
N PRO A 332 1.46 15.91 9.58
CA PRO A 332 2.39 16.89 10.11
C PRO A 332 2.35 16.90 11.65
N SER A 333 3.52 16.96 12.29
CA SER A 333 3.63 17.21 13.73
C SER A 333 3.00 18.56 14.11
N GLU A 334 2.64 18.77 15.37
CA GLU A 334 2.05 20.05 15.78
C GLU A 334 2.91 21.26 15.39
N GLN A 335 4.24 21.13 15.48
CA GLN A 335 5.15 22.20 15.08
C GLN A 335 5.06 22.45 13.58
N GLN A 336 5.08 21.39 12.76
CA GLN A 336 4.86 21.51 11.32
C GLN A 336 3.49 22.11 11.00
N GLN A 337 2.43 21.78 11.74
CA GLN A 337 1.11 22.39 11.57
C GLN A 337 1.12 23.91 11.87
N ARG A 338 1.76 24.33 12.96
CA ARG A 338 1.96 25.75 13.30
C ARG A 338 2.75 26.49 12.21
N ASP A 339 3.82 25.88 11.71
CA ASP A 339 4.66 26.46 10.66
C ASP A 339 3.95 26.50 9.30
N LEU A 340 3.18 25.47 8.93
CA LEU A 340 2.31 25.48 7.75
C LEU A 340 1.23 26.56 7.84
N ALA A 341 0.59 26.75 8.99
CA ALA A 341 -0.40 27.80 9.19
C ALA A 341 0.22 29.19 9.00
N LYS A 342 1.40 29.43 9.59
CA LYS A 342 2.18 30.67 9.42
C LYS A 342 2.59 30.90 7.96
N ALA A 343 3.10 29.87 7.27
CA ALA A 343 3.50 29.95 5.87
C ALA A 343 2.30 30.21 4.94
N ARG A 344 1.14 29.57 5.18
CA ARG A 344 -0.11 29.81 4.44
C ARG A 344 -0.61 31.25 4.62
N ALA A 345 -0.55 31.80 5.84
CA ALA A 345 -0.92 33.18 6.10
C ALA A 345 0.02 34.17 5.37
N ALA A 346 1.33 33.94 5.42
CA ALA A 346 2.32 34.75 4.71
C ALA A 346 2.13 34.70 3.18
N LEU A 347 1.87 33.52 2.61
CA LEU A 347 1.57 33.34 1.19
C LEU A 347 0.30 34.10 0.77
N GLN A 348 -0.78 34.04 1.56
CA GLN A 348 -2.00 34.79 1.29
C GLN A 348 -1.79 36.30 1.34
N ALA A 349 -0.98 36.81 2.28
CA ALA A 349 -0.62 38.21 2.35
C ALA A 349 0.20 38.66 1.13
N ALA A 350 1.21 37.88 0.73
CA ALA A 350 2.03 38.14 -0.45
C ALA A 350 1.20 38.11 -1.74
N GLN A 351 0.29 37.14 -1.89
CA GLN A 351 -0.60 37.04 -3.06
C GLN A 351 -1.53 38.26 -3.15
N LYS A 352 -2.15 38.69 -2.05
CA LYS A 352 -2.98 39.91 -1.98
C LYS A 352 -2.21 41.18 -2.37
N ALA A 353 -0.92 41.27 -2.05
CA ALA A 353 -0.07 42.39 -2.46
C ALA A 353 0.35 42.31 -3.95
N PHE A 354 0.60 41.11 -4.46
CA PHE A 354 1.04 40.87 -5.84
C PHE A 354 -0.08 41.04 -6.87
N ASP A 355 -1.29 40.55 -6.58
CA ASP A 355 -2.41 40.54 -7.52
C ASP A 355 -2.77 41.92 -8.13
N PRO A 356 -2.88 43.04 -7.38
CA PRO A 356 -3.18 44.34 -7.97
C PRO A 356 -2.03 44.86 -8.86
N VAL A 357 -0.77 44.62 -8.46
CA VAL A 357 0.41 45.01 -9.24
C VAL A 357 0.45 44.25 -10.57
N HIS A 358 0.24 42.93 -10.51
CA HIS A 358 0.14 42.08 -11.70
C HIS A 358 -1.03 42.48 -12.61
N ALA A 359 -2.20 42.79 -12.05
CA ALA A 359 -3.36 43.24 -12.82
C ALA A 359 -3.09 44.57 -13.55
N ALA A 360 -2.45 45.54 -12.89
CA ALA A 360 -2.10 46.83 -13.46
C ALA A 360 -1.01 46.75 -14.55
N LEU A 361 -0.05 45.82 -14.42
CA LEU A 361 1.01 45.60 -15.40
C LEU A 361 0.55 44.76 -16.61
N LYS A 362 -0.42 43.87 -16.44
CA LYS A 362 -0.91 42.96 -17.50
C LYS A 362 -1.27 43.64 -18.84
N PRO A 363 -2.03 44.76 -18.90
CA PRO A 363 -2.30 45.45 -20.17
C PRO A 363 -1.05 46.15 -20.74
N GLN A 364 -0.13 46.61 -19.89
CA GLN A 364 1.12 47.26 -20.32
C GLN A 364 2.07 46.24 -20.96
N ILE A 365 2.19 45.04 -20.36
CA ILE A 365 2.91 43.90 -20.92
C ILE A 365 2.33 43.53 -22.29
N ALA A 366 1.00 43.37 -22.40
CA ALA A 366 0.33 43.03 -23.66
C ALA A 366 0.42 44.14 -24.73
N ALA A 367 0.61 45.40 -24.36
CA ALA A 367 0.86 46.50 -25.28
C ALA A 367 2.32 46.53 -25.76
N TRP A 368 3.26 46.24 -24.86
CA TRP A 368 4.69 46.09 -25.17
C TRP A 368 4.94 44.89 -26.11
N GLU A 369 4.36 43.72 -25.81
CA GLU A 369 4.47 42.48 -26.60
C GLU A 369 4.18 42.69 -28.10
N LYS A 370 3.26 43.60 -28.46
CA LYS A 370 2.90 43.89 -29.86
C LYS A 370 3.98 44.61 -30.66
N ASN A 371 4.81 45.43 -30.02
CA ASN A 371 5.82 46.28 -30.68
C ASN A 371 7.26 45.92 -30.29
N ALA A 372 7.44 44.95 -29.39
CA ALA A 372 8.74 44.51 -28.88
C ALA A 372 9.65 43.89 -29.96
N ALA A 373 9.09 43.37 -31.06
CA ALA A 373 9.87 42.95 -32.24
C ALA A 373 10.56 44.12 -32.98
N GLN A 374 9.99 45.33 -32.90
CA GLN A 374 10.58 46.55 -33.49
C GLN A 374 11.52 47.26 -32.50
N HIS A 375 11.29 47.09 -31.20
CA HIS A 375 12.06 47.68 -30.11
C HIS A 375 12.93 46.63 -29.42
N LEU A 376 13.49 45.70 -30.20
CA LEU A 376 14.27 44.59 -29.67
C LEU A 376 15.43 45.13 -28.81
N PRO A 377 15.42 44.88 -27.49
CA PRO A 377 16.52 45.32 -26.65
C PRO A 377 17.81 44.73 -27.21
N GLN A 378 18.90 45.50 -27.17
CA GLN A 378 20.21 44.88 -27.33
C GLN A 378 20.34 43.78 -26.26
N PRO A 379 20.93 42.62 -26.60
CA PRO A 379 21.17 41.59 -25.59
C PRO A 379 21.88 42.24 -24.40
N PRO A 380 21.36 42.07 -23.16
CA PRO A 380 21.97 42.62 -21.95
C PRO A 380 23.51 42.47 -21.94
N ARG A 381 24.23 43.54 -21.57
CA ARG A 381 25.71 43.61 -21.64
C ARG A 381 26.40 42.62 -20.69
N ASP A 382 25.63 42.10 -19.76
CA ASP A 382 25.90 41.13 -18.70
C ASP A 382 25.50 39.69 -19.09
N ALA A 383 25.23 39.43 -20.38
CA ALA A 383 25.06 38.07 -20.90
C ALA A 383 26.27 37.18 -20.55
N VAL A 384 26.01 36.04 -19.88
CA VAL A 384 27.03 34.99 -19.69
C VAL A 384 27.38 34.30 -21.00
N TRP A 385 26.48 34.35 -21.99
CA TRP A 385 26.73 33.94 -23.36
C TRP A 385 25.77 34.59 -24.36
N HIS A 386 26.29 34.99 -25.53
CA HIS A 386 25.50 35.50 -26.64
C HIS A 386 26.12 35.05 -27.96
N GLU A 387 25.31 34.48 -28.85
CA GLU A 387 25.71 34.23 -30.24
C GLU A 387 24.72 34.93 -31.18
N SER A 388 25.24 35.91 -31.91
CA SER A 388 24.49 36.69 -32.89
C SER A 388 24.45 36.00 -34.25
N PHE A 389 25.41 35.13 -34.55
CA PHE A 389 25.69 34.62 -35.90
C PHE A 389 26.05 35.71 -36.93
N ASP A 390 26.32 36.95 -36.49
CA ASP A 390 26.80 38.05 -37.33
C ASP A 390 28.33 37.99 -37.49
N GLY A 391 28.82 37.10 -38.37
CA GLY A 391 30.24 37.02 -38.71
C GLY A 391 30.75 35.60 -38.90
N LYS A 392 32.04 35.36 -38.60
CA LYS A 392 32.63 34.02 -38.64
C LYS A 392 32.32 33.27 -37.34
N VAL A 393 31.45 32.27 -37.43
CA VAL A 393 31.08 31.39 -36.31
C VAL A 393 31.82 30.06 -36.41
N ALA A 394 32.33 29.57 -35.28
CA ALA A 394 32.98 28.26 -35.21
C ALA A 394 31.93 27.14 -35.11
N MET A 395 31.49 26.63 -36.26
CA MET A 395 30.52 25.52 -36.36
C MET A 395 31.23 24.17 -36.44
N THR A 396 30.63 23.15 -35.83
CA THR A 396 31.07 21.75 -35.86
C THR A 396 30.08 20.93 -36.67
N GLY A 397 30.55 20.29 -37.76
CA GLY A 397 29.73 19.50 -38.68
C GLY A 397 30.08 19.79 -40.15
N ASN A 398 29.12 19.54 -41.04
CA ASN A 398 29.23 19.91 -42.45
C ASN A 398 29.19 21.43 -42.65
N ALA A 399 29.44 21.90 -43.88
CA ALA A 399 29.45 23.32 -44.23
C ALA A 399 28.14 24.03 -43.82
N SER A 400 28.29 25.25 -43.30
CA SER A 400 27.23 26.05 -42.69
C SER A 400 26.42 26.88 -43.69
N GLU A 401 25.10 26.90 -43.52
CA GLU A 401 24.23 27.87 -44.19
C GLU A 401 23.83 28.98 -43.19
N LEU A 402 24.30 30.21 -43.44
CA LEU A 402 23.80 31.41 -42.76
C LEU A 402 22.76 32.08 -43.64
N GLU A 403 21.61 32.45 -43.07
CA GLU A 403 20.48 33.07 -43.77
C GLU A 403 20.06 34.40 -43.11
N PRO A 404 19.27 35.27 -43.79
CA PRO A 404 18.72 36.47 -43.16
C PRO A 404 17.79 36.13 -41.97
N GLY A 405 18.16 36.58 -40.77
CA GLY A 405 17.36 36.45 -39.57
C GLY A 405 16.43 37.64 -39.32
N VAL A 406 15.70 37.64 -38.20
CA VAL A 406 14.86 38.77 -37.74
C VAL A 406 15.65 40.08 -37.57
N ARG A 407 16.93 39.93 -37.27
CA ARG A 407 17.96 40.97 -37.26
C ARG A 407 19.23 40.29 -37.76
N GLY A 408 20.02 40.92 -38.64
CA GLY A 408 21.28 40.36 -39.14
C GLY A 408 21.16 38.96 -39.76
N GLN A 409 22.19 38.12 -39.60
CA GLN A 409 22.19 36.71 -40.05
C GLN A 409 21.71 35.73 -38.96
N ALA A 410 21.17 34.57 -39.33
CA ALA A 410 20.91 33.44 -38.43
C ALA A 410 21.59 32.19 -38.98
N ALA A 411 22.05 31.29 -38.11
CA ALA A 411 22.52 29.99 -38.57
C ALA A 411 21.37 29.01 -38.73
N LYS A 412 21.31 28.38 -39.90
CA LYS A 412 20.41 27.28 -40.21
C LYS A 412 21.14 25.95 -39.96
N PHE A 413 20.49 25.08 -39.21
CA PHE A 413 21.00 23.78 -38.80
C PHE A 413 20.10 22.69 -39.37
N ASP A 414 20.66 21.65 -39.99
CA ASP A 414 19.91 20.53 -40.61
C ASP A 414 19.96 19.22 -39.78
N ALA A 415 20.44 19.33 -38.53
CA ALA A 415 20.80 18.26 -37.61
C ALA A 415 22.17 17.57 -37.85
N THR A 416 22.96 18.03 -38.82
CA THR A 416 24.37 17.62 -39.01
C THR A 416 25.38 18.65 -38.50
N GLN A 417 24.97 19.92 -38.27
CA GLN A 417 25.81 20.96 -37.67
C GLN A 417 25.36 21.35 -36.25
N HIS A 418 26.29 21.87 -35.45
CA HIS A 418 26.02 22.60 -34.21
C HIS A 418 27.13 23.62 -33.88
N VAL A 419 26.85 24.56 -33.00
CA VAL A 419 27.84 25.44 -32.34
C VAL A 419 27.97 25.02 -30.88
N GLU A 420 29.19 24.78 -30.44
CA GLU A 420 29.51 24.44 -29.05
C GLU A 420 30.32 25.56 -28.40
N SER A 421 29.97 25.94 -27.17
CA SER A 421 30.67 27.00 -26.43
C SER A 421 30.72 26.70 -24.93
N ARG A 422 31.85 27.05 -24.30
CA ARG A 422 32.01 26.94 -22.85
C ARG A 422 31.50 28.21 -22.17
N VAL A 423 30.24 28.17 -21.74
CA VAL A 423 29.66 29.23 -20.90
C VAL A 423 30.23 29.15 -19.49
N LYS A 424 30.74 30.28 -19.00
CA LYS A 424 31.21 30.44 -17.62
C LYS A 424 30.17 31.21 -16.83
N GLY A 425 30.00 30.91 -15.55
CA GLY A 425 29.06 31.61 -14.66
C GLY A 425 27.59 31.19 -14.80
N PHE A 426 27.19 30.50 -15.87
CA PHE A 426 25.84 29.91 -15.93
C PHE A 426 25.71 28.77 -14.92
N ASN A 427 24.77 28.91 -13.99
CA ASN A 427 24.37 27.89 -13.05
C ASN A 427 22.86 27.65 -13.20
N ALA A 428 22.47 26.41 -13.48
CA ALA A 428 21.09 26.04 -13.76
C ALA A 428 20.15 26.15 -12.53
N ASP A 429 20.65 26.51 -11.35
CA ASP A 429 19.92 26.77 -10.09
C ASP A 429 19.74 28.20 -9.73
N GLN A 430 20.60 29.06 -10.26
CA GLN A 430 20.45 30.47 -10.03
C GLN A 430 19.34 30.99 -10.95
N PRO A 431 18.75 32.14 -10.64
CA PRO A 431 17.90 32.83 -11.60
C PRO A 431 18.63 33.02 -12.94
N TRP A 432 18.01 32.57 -14.02
CA TRP A 432 18.56 32.71 -15.38
C TRP A 432 17.46 33.03 -16.38
N THR A 433 17.84 33.55 -17.54
CA THR A 433 16.93 33.72 -18.68
C THR A 433 17.65 33.35 -19.97
N ILE A 434 16.96 32.63 -20.84
CA ILE A 434 17.41 32.30 -22.19
C ILE A 434 16.50 33.01 -23.18
N GLY A 435 17.07 33.91 -23.98
CA GLY A 435 16.38 34.55 -25.09
C GLY A 435 16.86 33.96 -26.41
N LEU A 436 15.95 33.41 -27.21
CA LEU A 436 16.28 32.86 -28.53
C LEU A 436 15.24 33.27 -29.57
N TRP A 437 15.71 33.50 -30.79
CA TRP A 437 14.86 33.55 -31.98
C TRP A 437 15.00 32.22 -32.69
N VAL A 438 13.87 31.56 -32.99
CA VAL A 438 13.85 30.33 -33.77
C VAL A 438 12.83 30.42 -34.89
N ASN A 439 13.23 29.94 -36.07
CA ASN A 439 12.32 29.51 -37.12
C ASN A 439 12.52 28.00 -37.31
N ALA A 440 11.56 27.21 -36.83
CA ALA A 440 11.65 25.76 -36.82
C ALA A 440 10.90 25.17 -38.02
N GLU A 441 11.60 24.33 -38.79
CA GLU A 441 11.06 23.59 -39.91
C GLU A 441 10.94 22.10 -39.56
N GLY A 442 9.73 21.54 -39.65
CA GLY A 442 9.49 20.13 -39.35
C GLY A 442 8.93 19.88 -37.94
N SER A 443 9.03 18.63 -37.51
CA SER A 443 8.29 18.09 -36.36
C SER A 443 9.13 17.81 -35.12
N LEU A 444 10.46 17.82 -35.20
CA LEU A 444 11.36 17.61 -34.06
C LEU A 444 12.75 18.22 -34.28
N SER A 445 13.12 19.24 -33.49
CA SER A 445 14.47 19.82 -33.46
C SER A 445 14.87 20.17 -32.01
N CYS A 446 16.17 20.37 -31.75
CA CYS A 446 16.69 20.68 -30.42
C CYS A 446 17.56 21.96 -30.46
N PRO A 447 16.92 23.16 -30.54
CA PRO A 447 17.62 24.44 -30.74
C PRO A 447 18.75 24.75 -29.75
N LEU A 448 18.64 24.29 -28.50
CA LEU A 448 19.63 24.54 -27.45
C LEU A 448 19.73 23.33 -26.52
N SER A 449 20.96 22.91 -26.22
CA SER A 449 21.23 21.71 -25.42
C SER A 449 22.50 21.91 -24.59
N LEU A 450 22.33 21.90 -23.27
CA LEU A 450 23.31 22.05 -22.20
C LEU A 450 23.22 20.80 -21.31
N ILE A 451 23.41 19.62 -21.92
CA ILE A 451 23.22 18.33 -21.26
C ILE A 451 24.52 17.51 -21.31
N GLU A 452 24.82 16.78 -20.23
CA GLU A 452 25.87 15.76 -20.23
C GLU A 452 25.61 14.77 -21.38
N PRO A 453 26.63 14.43 -22.20
CA PRO A 453 26.45 13.56 -23.35
C PRO A 453 26.14 12.11 -22.93
N GLU A 454 26.59 11.69 -21.76
CA GLU A 454 26.55 10.32 -21.24
C GLU A 454 26.09 10.31 -19.76
N GLY A 455 25.97 9.12 -19.16
CA GLY A 455 25.61 8.98 -17.74
C GLY A 455 24.18 9.41 -17.43
N ASN A 456 23.99 10.24 -16.40
CA ASN A 456 22.67 10.68 -15.94
C ASN A 456 21.96 11.64 -16.91
N ARG A 457 22.63 12.09 -17.99
CA ARG A 457 22.17 13.13 -18.91
C ARG A 457 21.73 14.40 -18.15
N ARG A 458 22.61 14.84 -17.26
CA ARG A 458 22.45 16.01 -16.37
C ARG A 458 22.43 17.31 -17.17
N GLY A 459 21.41 18.17 -17.03
CA GLY A 459 21.42 19.51 -17.62
C GLY A 459 20.10 20.03 -18.23
N LEU A 460 20.19 20.93 -19.20
CA LEU A 460 19.06 21.67 -19.81
C LEU A 460 18.95 21.38 -21.31
N GLU A 461 17.74 21.16 -21.83
CA GLU A 461 17.47 21.17 -23.28
C GLU A 461 16.21 21.96 -23.62
N LEU A 462 16.23 22.62 -24.78
CA LEU A 462 15.07 23.24 -25.43
C LEU A 462 14.78 22.44 -26.69
N ILE A 463 13.63 21.77 -26.72
CA ILE A 463 13.19 20.89 -27.79
C ILE A 463 11.96 21.50 -28.46
N TRP A 464 11.95 21.58 -29.78
CA TRP A 464 10.75 21.86 -30.56
C TRP A 464 10.14 20.53 -31.00
N GLN A 465 8.90 20.24 -30.61
CA GLN A 465 8.20 19.00 -30.98
C GLN A 465 6.78 19.32 -31.46
N LYS A 466 6.47 19.00 -32.72
CA LYS A 466 5.15 19.13 -33.36
C LYS A 466 4.50 20.52 -33.14
N GLY A 467 5.30 21.59 -33.27
CA GLY A 467 4.84 22.97 -33.06
C GLY A 467 4.83 23.44 -31.61
N ARG A 468 5.19 22.59 -30.64
CA ARG A 468 5.34 23.00 -29.23
C ARG A 468 6.82 23.12 -28.87
N LEU A 469 7.18 24.20 -28.21
CA LEU A 469 8.42 24.25 -27.44
C LEU A 469 8.24 23.46 -26.14
N GLN A 470 9.23 22.64 -25.82
CA GLN A 470 9.42 21.89 -24.59
C GLN A 470 10.76 22.28 -23.95
N VAL A 471 10.76 22.50 -22.65
CA VAL A 471 11.93 22.80 -21.82
C VAL A 471 12.18 21.63 -20.88
N ASN A 472 13.36 21.01 -20.98
CA ASN A 472 13.78 19.90 -20.14
C ASN A 472 14.88 20.35 -19.19
N LEU A 473 14.65 20.31 -17.87
CA LEU A 473 15.70 20.40 -16.85
C LEU A 473 15.84 19.04 -16.18
N VAL A 474 17.02 18.44 -16.27
CA VAL A 474 17.23 17.03 -15.97
C VAL A 474 18.26 16.88 -14.87
N HIS A 475 17.83 16.31 -13.75
CA HIS A 475 18.74 15.81 -12.72
C HIS A 475 19.28 14.43 -13.12
N ARG A 476 18.36 13.51 -13.41
CA ARG A 476 18.64 12.16 -13.89
C ARG A 476 17.54 11.75 -14.85
N TRP A 477 17.89 11.55 -16.12
CA TRP A 477 16.91 11.25 -17.15
C TRP A 477 16.08 9.99 -16.79
N GLY A 478 14.76 10.07 -16.95
CA GLY A 478 13.83 8.99 -16.59
C GLY A 478 13.54 8.81 -15.08
N ALA A 479 14.22 9.52 -14.17
CA ALA A 479 14.01 9.39 -12.73
C ALA A 479 13.74 10.72 -12.01
N SER A 480 14.43 11.79 -12.41
CA SER A 480 14.26 13.13 -11.84
C SER A 480 14.50 14.17 -12.94
N ALA A 481 13.42 14.64 -13.54
CA ALA A 481 13.43 15.65 -14.59
C ALA A 481 12.18 16.54 -14.48
N MET A 482 12.34 17.77 -14.95
CA MET A 482 11.28 18.73 -15.20
C MET A 482 11.13 18.86 -16.71
N GLU A 483 9.94 18.55 -17.22
CA GLU A 483 9.56 18.81 -18.60
C GLU A 483 8.42 19.84 -18.58
N VAL A 484 8.59 20.95 -19.31
CA VAL A 484 7.60 22.04 -19.41
C VAL A 484 7.35 22.33 -20.87
N SER A 485 6.16 22.00 -21.36
CA SER A 485 5.78 22.19 -22.75
C SER A 485 4.70 23.26 -22.92
N THR A 486 4.84 24.05 -23.97
CA THR A 486 3.84 25.03 -24.42
C THR A 486 2.49 24.35 -24.70
N ILE A 487 1.40 24.97 -24.25
CA ILE A 487 0.03 24.42 -24.36
C ILE A 487 -0.52 24.62 -25.78
N GLU A 488 -0.36 25.83 -26.30
CA GLU A 488 -0.74 26.20 -27.67
C GLU A 488 0.42 25.85 -28.62
N ALA A 489 0.10 25.36 -29.83
CA ALA A 489 1.11 25.12 -30.85
C ALA A 489 1.50 26.45 -31.51
N LEU A 490 2.80 26.72 -31.56
CA LEU A 490 3.42 27.77 -32.35
C LEU A 490 3.44 27.34 -33.82
N SER A 491 3.24 28.31 -34.73
CA SER A 491 3.29 28.06 -36.18
C SER A 491 4.70 27.67 -36.61
N SER A 492 4.85 26.57 -37.36
CA SER A 492 6.09 26.24 -38.05
C SER A 492 6.34 27.22 -39.21
N LYS A 493 7.60 27.30 -39.68
CA LYS A 493 8.02 28.23 -40.76
C LYS A 493 7.75 29.72 -40.47
N ALA A 494 7.77 30.09 -39.19
CA ALA A 494 7.66 31.47 -38.74
C ALA A 494 8.69 31.74 -37.65
N TRP A 495 9.20 32.98 -37.59
CA TRP A 495 10.11 33.42 -36.54
C TRP A 495 9.37 33.66 -35.23
N HIS A 496 9.77 32.96 -34.17
CA HIS A 496 9.30 33.16 -32.80
C HIS A 496 10.43 33.67 -31.92
N HIS A 497 10.19 34.74 -31.17
CA HIS A 497 11.04 35.12 -30.04
C HIS A 497 10.57 34.37 -28.81
N ILE A 498 11.42 33.48 -28.31
CA ILE A 498 11.20 32.67 -27.12
C ILE A 498 12.10 33.21 -26.01
N ALA A 499 11.51 33.63 -24.90
CA ALA A 499 12.22 33.92 -23.66
C ALA A 499 11.83 32.89 -22.61
N VAL A 500 12.78 32.13 -22.09
CA VAL A 500 12.59 31.18 -20.97
C VAL A 500 13.34 31.73 -19.77
N SER A 501 12.62 32.32 -18.83
CA SER A 501 13.15 32.77 -17.54
C SER A 501 13.00 31.68 -16.49
N TYR A 502 13.84 31.71 -15.46
CA TYR A 502 13.91 30.76 -14.35
C TYR A 502 14.35 31.45 -13.06
N ASP A 503 13.88 30.99 -11.88
CA ASP A 503 14.07 31.67 -10.58
C ASP A 503 14.86 30.86 -9.54
N GLY A 504 15.28 29.62 -9.84
CA GLY A 504 16.02 28.76 -8.92
C GLY A 504 15.24 28.00 -7.83
N SER A 505 13.90 28.05 -7.76
CA SER A 505 13.14 27.71 -6.53
C SER A 505 12.71 26.23 -6.26
N GLN A 506 13.39 25.25 -6.86
CA GLN A 506 13.36 23.76 -6.70
C GLN A 506 12.11 22.83 -6.93
N ARG A 507 11.39 22.87 -8.09
CA ARG A 507 10.09 22.25 -8.55
C ARG A 507 9.87 22.54 -10.11
N ARG A 508 8.74 23.10 -10.66
CA ARG A 508 8.52 23.75 -12.03
C ARG A 508 8.06 25.30 -12.34
N GLN A 509 8.42 26.42 -11.64
CA GLN A 509 7.70 27.77 -11.52
C GLN A 509 8.52 28.93 -11.98
N GLY A 510 9.75 28.96 -11.46
CA GLY A 510 10.73 29.90 -11.94
C GLY A 510 10.73 29.90 -13.44
N CYS A 511 10.64 28.69 -14.02
CA CYS A 511 10.39 28.48 -15.43
C CYS A 511 9.12 29.19 -15.91
N ALA A 512 9.31 30.36 -16.53
CA ALA A 512 8.30 31.12 -17.24
C ALA A 512 8.75 31.29 -18.70
N SER A 513 8.03 30.67 -19.63
CA SER A 513 8.26 30.82 -21.06
C SER A 513 7.31 31.85 -21.68
N PHE A 514 7.86 32.76 -22.47
CA PHE A 514 7.15 33.77 -23.25
C PHE A 514 7.45 33.55 -24.73
N SER A 515 6.42 33.63 -25.59
CA SER A 515 6.59 33.70 -27.04
C SER A 515 5.91 34.96 -27.55
N MET A 516 6.59 35.75 -28.40
CA MET A 516 5.97 36.93 -29.03
C MET A 516 4.99 36.56 -30.17
N ALA A 517 3.97 35.81 -29.78
CA ALA A 517 2.73 35.53 -30.50
C ALA A 517 1.62 34.95 -29.57
N GLY A 518 1.91 34.59 -28.30
CA GLY A 518 0.99 33.84 -27.44
C GLY A 518 1.15 34.10 -25.93
N ARG A 519 0.05 33.93 -25.18
CA ARG A 519 -0.11 34.41 -23.78
C ARG A 519 0.70 33.62 -22.73
N ARG A 520 1.25 34.32 -21.73
CA ARG A 520 1.88 33.80 -20.48
C ARG A 520 1.08 32.69 -19.76
N ARG A 521 1.66 31.51 -19.45
CA ARG A 521 1.05 30.41 -18.63
C ARG A 521 2.06 29.48 -17.87
N SER A 522 1.75 29.07 -16.60
CA SER A 522 2.23 27.88 -15.79
C SER A 522 3.37 27.99 -14.71
N LYS A 523 3.59 26.94 -13.84
CA LYS A 523 4.11 26.98 -12.41
C LYS A 523 4.89 25.74 -11.78
N CYS A 524 5.61 25.96 -10.61
CA CYS A 524 6.40 25.19 -9.53
C CYS A 524 7.89 25.61 -8.87
N GLY A 525 9.15 25.35 -9.38
CA GLY A 525 10.61 25.67 -9.07
C GLY A 525 11.78 25.16 -10.06
N ALA A 526 12.95 24.60 -9.58
CA ALA A 526 14.34 24.12 -10.06
C ALA A 526 14.98 22.73 -9.54
N ILE A 527 16.34 22.49 -9.56
CA ILE A 527 17.30 21.60 -8.74
C ILE A 527 18.76 21.60 -9.39
N PRO A 528 19.94 21.20 -8.77
CA PRO A 528 21.31 21.66 -9.22
C PRO A 528 22.33 20.96 -10.17
N TRP A 529 23.04 21.68 -11.08
CA TRP A 529 23.86 21.11 -12.21
C TRP A 529 25.18 21.84 -12.63
N THR A 530 26.07 21.13 -13.37
CA THR A 530 27.31 21.63 -14.03
C THR A 530 27.55 20.96 -15.41
N ALA A 531 27.44 21.68 -16.55
CA ALA A 531 27.66 21.14 -17.92
C ALA A 531 28.07 22.25 -18.94
N ALA A 532 28.26 21.92 -20.24
CA ALA A 532 28.66 22.86 -21.32
C ALA A 532 27.60 23.03 -22.44
N LEU A 533 27.50 24.24 -23.04
CA LEU A 533 26.37 24.66 -23.89
C LEU A 533 26.59 24.37 -25.38
N ARG A 534 25.54 23.89 -26.04
CA ARG A 534 25.46 23.75 -27.50
C ARG A 534 24.17 24.37 -28.05
N THR A 535 24.24 24.88 -29.28
CA THR A 535 23.07 25.30 -30.08
C THR A 535 23.13 24.66 -31.45
N GLY A 536 21.97 24.28 -32.00
CA GLY A 536 21.89 23.62 -33.31
C GLY A 536 20.61 22.82 -33.49
N SER A 537 20.65 21.70 -34.20
CA SER A 537 19.59 20.69 -34.13
C SER A 537 20.24 19.33 -33.86
N ARG A 538 19.64 18.49 -33.01
CA ARG A 538 20.10 17.10 -32.76
C ARG A 538 19.08 16.04 -33.22
N CYS A 539 17.98 16.47 -33.84
CA CYS A 539 16.90 15.61 -34.30
C CYS A 539 16.55 16.00 -35.74
N ALA A 540 16.13 15.03 -36.56
CA ALA A 540 16.20 15.03 -38.04
C ALA A 540 15.34 16.07 -38.81
N SER A 541 15.33 17.33 -38.39
CA SER A 541 14.70 18.44 -39.10
C SER A 541 15.41 19.77 -38.79
N ALA A 542 15.18 20.76 -39.67
CA ALA A 542 15.98 21.97 -39.72
C ALA A 542 15.44 23.11 -38.84
N ALA A 543 16.34 23.97 -38.36
CA ALA A 543 15.96 25.18 -37.61
C ALA A 543 16.96 26.31 -37.85
N ALA A 544 16.47 27.54 -38.01
CA ALA A 544 17.30 28.74 -38.00
C ALA A 544 17.25 29.40 -36.61
N ILE A 545 18.41 29.77 -36.05
CA ILE A 545 18.54 30.12 -34.63
C ILE A 545 19.41 31.39 -34.43
N ARG A 546 19.00 32.24 -33.49
CA ARG A 546 19.86 33.14 -32.69
C ARG A 546 19.61 32.89 -31.22
N ALA A 547 20.63 32.92 -30.37
CA ALA A 547 20.45 32.58 -28.95
C ALA A 547 21.35 33.40 -28.01
N SER A 548 20.83 33.64 -26.80
CA SER A 548 21.49 34.37 -25.73
C SER A 548 21.10 33.77 -24.38
N VAL A 549 22.03 33.73 -23.44
CA VAL A 549 21.85 33.20 -22.09
C VAL A 549 22.36 34.23 -21.09
N PHE A 550 21.53 34.54 -20.11
CA PHE A 550 21.74 35.55 -19.07
C PHE A 550 21.54 34.91 -17.70
N THR A 551 22.37 35.30 -16.72
CA THR A 551 22.09 35.10 -15.29
C THR A 551 21.54 36.42 -14.75
N ALA A 552 20.52 36.37 -13.89
CA ALA A 552 19.92 37.60 -13.32
C ALA A 552 20.62 38.05 -12.02
#